data_AF-A0A6A3H752-F1
#
_entry.id   AF-A0A6A3H752-F1
#
_cell.length_a   1.000
_cell.length_b   1.000
_cell.length_c   1.000
_cell.angle_alpha   90.00
_cell.angle_beta   90.00
_cell.angle_gamma   90.00
#
_symmetry.space_group_name_H-M   'P 1'
#
loop_
_entity.id
_entity.type
_entity.pdbx_description
1 polymer ?
#
loop_
_entity_poly.entity_id
_entity_poly.type
_entity_poly.pdbx_seq_one_letter_code
_entity_poly.pdbx_strand_id
1 'polypeptide(L)'
;MVKLFCAIVGTAGSAFEVDINQGASVSALKDAIKNKNPATITCDAKDLQLFLAKTADGRWLLEESETAQKLEGGESVPQIMEMIAKNKMLSSWT
;
A
#
# COMPACT_ATOMS: atom_id res chain seq x y z
N MET A 1 3.83 11.07 15.67
CA MET A 1 3.28 9.77 15.22
C MET A 1 2.29 10.08 14.12
N VAL A 2 2.29 9.33 13.03
CA VAL A 2 1.37 9.47 11.90
C VAL A 2 0.59 8.18 11.72
N LYS A 3 -0.64 8.29 11.27
CA LYS A 3 -1.52 7.16 10.98
C LYS A 3 -1.69 7.05 9.48
N LEU A 4 -1.37 5.88 8.93
CA LEU A 4 -1.54 5.57 7.52
C LEU A 4 -2.66 4.55 7.36
N PHE A 5 -3.51 4.77 6.37
CA PHE A 5 -4.49 3.80 5.92
C PHE A 5 -3.90 3.01 4.75
N CYS A 6 -3.91 1.69 4.87
CA CYS A 6 -3.36 0.77 3.88
C CYS A 6 -4.44 -0.19 3.41
N ALA A 7 -4.33 -0.67 2.18
CA ALA A 7 -5.16 -1.72 1.61
C ALA A 7 -4.28 -2.73 0.87
N ILE A 8 -4.70 -4.00 0.86
CA ILE A 8 -4.02 -5.06 0.11
C ILE A 8 -4.69 -5.18 -1.26
N VAL A 9 -3.95 -4.85 -2.31
CA VAL A 9 -4.45 -4.94 -3.69
C VAL A 9 -4.92 -6.36 -3.98
N GLY A 10 -6.12 -6.50 -4.56
CA GLY A 10 -6.70 -7.81 -4.90
C GLY A 10 -7.39 -8.51 -3.73
N THR A 11 -7.48 -7.89 -2.54
CA THR A 11 -8.17 -8.45 -1.38
C THR A 11 -9.29 -7.51 -0.93
N ALA A 12 -10.54 -7.99 -1.02
CA ALA A 12 -11.71 -7.21 -0.62
C ALA A 12 -11.73 -6.96 0.90
N GLY A 13 -12.15 -5.76 1.30
CA GLY A 13 -12.27 -5.38 2.72
C GLY A 13 -10.93 -5.41 3.48
N SER A 14 -9.81 -5.23 2.79
CA SER A 14 -8.46 -5.32 3.36
C SER A 14 -7.92 -3.98 3.85
N ALA A 15 -8.78 -2.99 4.08
CA ALA A 15 -8.36 -1.70 4.60
C ALA A 15 -7.97 -1.84 6.09
N PHE A 16 -6.79 -1.34 6.47
CA PHE A 16 -6.33 -1.33 7.86
C PHE A 16 -5.46 -0.11 8.15
N GLU A 17 -5.44 0.26 9.43
CA GLU A 17 -4.60 1.35 9.94
C GLU A 17 -3.23 0.84 10.40
N VAL A 18 -2.20 1.63 10.12
CA VAL A 18 -0.84 1.46 10.63
C VAL A 18 -0.38 2.76 11.28
N ASP A 19 -0.01 2.68 12.55
CA ASP A 19 0.63 3.77 13.26
C ASP A 19 2.16 3.69 13.09
N ILE A 20 2.78 4.82 12.73
CA ILE A 20 4.22 4.89 12.53
C ILE A 20 4.81 6.23 13.01
N ASN A 21 6.07 6.23 13.43
CA ASN A 21 6.78 7.46 13.74
C ASN A 21 7.08 8.25 12.47
N GLN A 22 6.96 9.58 12.51
CA GLN A 22 7.10 10.44 11.33
C GLN A 22 8.50 10.37 10.69
N GLY A 23 9.54 10.13 11.50
CA GLY A 23 10.91 9.95 11.04
C GLY A 23 11.32 8.50 10.80
N ALA A 24 10.38 7.54 10.86
CA ALA A 24 10.69 6.13 10.62
C ALA A 24 11.02 5.86 9.15
N SER A 25 11.85 4.86 8.92
CA SER A 25 12.21 4.40 7.58
C SER A 25 11.08 3.62 6.90
N VAL A 26 11.19 3.45 5.59
CA VAL A 26 10.29 2.56 4.82
C VAL A 26 10.42 1.11 5.28
N SER A 27 11.61 0.66 5.72
CA SER A 27 11.76 -0.68 6.29
C SER A 27 10.92 -0.88 7.55
N ALA A 28 10.92 0.09 8.47
CA ALA A 28 10.09 0.05 9.66
C ALA A 28 8.59 0.07 9.32
N LEU A 29 8.18 0.78 8.25
CA LEU A 29 6.81 0.74 7.73
C LEU A 29 6.43 -0.65 7.22
N LYS A 30 7.30 -1.29 6.44
CA LYS A 30 7.07 -2.66 5.93
C LYS A 30 6.94 -3.67 7.09
N ASP A 31 7.77 -3.56 8.11
CA ASP A 31 7.68 -4.40 9.32
C ASP A 31 6.35 -4.19 10.06
N ALA A 32 5.94 -2.92 10.25
CA ALA A 32 4.67 -2.59 10.91
C ALA A 32 3.46 -3.14 10.14
N ILE A 33 3.47 -3.03 8.80
CA ILE A 33 2.43 -3.59 7.92
C ILE A 33 2.35 -5.12 8.06
N LYS A 34 3.48 -5.81 7.96
CA LYS A 34 3.54 -7.27 8.10
C LYS A 34 3.03 -7.73 9.47
N ASN A 35 3.48 -7.07 10.54
CA ASN A 35 3.08 -7.39 11.91
C ASN A 35 1.58 -7.19 12.16
N LYS A 36 0.93 -6.30 11.42
CA LYS A 36 -0.51 -6.06 11.52
C LYS A 36 -1.35 -7.16 10.87
N ASN A 37 -0.84 -7.76 9.79
CA ASN A 37 -1.56 -8.78 9.00
C ASN A 37 -0.70 -10.04 8.75
N PRO A 38 -0.17 -10.71 9.78
CA PRO A 38 0.81 -11.80 9.61
C PRO A 38 0.22 -13.06 8.96
N ALA A 39 -1.10 -13.27 9.07
CA ALA A 39 -1.77 -14.40 8.43
C ALA A 39 -1.95 -14.19 6.92
N THR A 40 -2.14 -12.95 6.48
CA THR A 40 -2.34 -12.59 5.07
C THR A 40 -1.02 -12.28 4.37
N ILE A 41 -0.09 -11.64 5.09
CA ILE A 41 1.23 -11.23 4.58
C ILE A 41 2.29 -12.23 5.06
N THR A 42 2.54 -13.24 4.23
CA THR A 42 3.43 -14.37 4.57
C THR A 42 4.87 -14.19 4.09
N CYS A 43 5.13 -13.28 3.15
CA CYS A 43 6.48 -12.98 2.65
C CYS A 43 7.32 -12.20 3.68
N ASP A 44 8.62 -12.07 3.44
CA ASP A 44 9.47 -11.20 4.27
C ASP A 44 9.06 -9.74 4.10
N ALA A 45 9.17 -8.96 5.19
CA ALA A 45 8.77 -7.55 5.16
C ALA A 45 9.52 -6.79 4.05
N LYS A 46 10.81 -7.08 3.83
CA LYS A 46 11.62 -6.47 2.76
C LYS A 46 11.02 -6.67 1.35
N ASP A 47 10.32 -7.78 1.13
CA ASP A 47 9.75 -8.16 -0.16
C ASP A 47 8.39 -7.48 -0.42
N LEU A 48 7.83 -6.78 0.58
CA LEU A 48 6.63 -5.97 0.39
C LEU A 48 6.87 -4.84 -0.61
N GLN A 49 5.96 -4.72 -1.57
CA GLN A 49 5.90 -3.59 -2.49
C GLN A 49 4.82 -2.62 -2.02
N LEU A 50 5.23 -1.40 -1.69
CA LEU A 50 4.34 -0.35 -1.23
C LEU A 50 4.12 0.66 -2.35
N PHE A 51 2.87 1.07 -2.52
CA PHE A 51 2.46 2.08 -3.50
C PHE A 51 1.72 3.19 -2.77
N LEU A 52 2.01 4.44 -3.13
CA LEU A 52 1.21 5.55 -2.63
C LEU A 52 -0.11 5.55 -3.36
N ALA A 53 -1.20 5.56 -2.60
CA ALA A 53 -2.57 5.73 -3.12
C ALA A 53 -2.81 7.19 -3.53
N LYS A 54 -1.99 7.70 -4.45
CA LYS A 54 -2.06 9.06 -4.96
C LYS A 54 -2.35 9.06 -6.45
N THR A 55 -3.16 10.03 -6.86
CA THR A 55 -3.44 10.34 -8.26
C THR A 55 -2.21 10.96 -8.95
N ALA A 56 -2.23 11.05 -10.28
CA ALA A 56 -1.11 11.57 -11.07
C ALA A 56 -0.72 13.02 -10.73
N ASP A 57 -1.67 13.80 -10.24
CA ASP A 57 -1.49 15.17 -9.73
C ASP A 57 -1.11 15.22 -8.25
N GLY A 58 -0.80 14.09 -7.63
CA GLY A 58 -0.23 13.99 -6.29
C GLY A 58 -1.23 14.08 -5.14
N ARG A 59 -2.53 14.13 -5.42
CA ARG A 59 -3.60 14.10 -4.41
C ARG A 59 -3.84 12.67 -3.93
N TRP A 60 -4.26 12.51 -2.69
CA TRP A 60 -4.66 11.20 -2.18
C TRP A 60 -5.94 10.73 -2.86
N LEU A 61 -6.04 9.43 -3.12
CA LEU A 61 -7.27 8.78 -3.54
C LEU A 61 -8.33 8.97 -2.44
N LEU A 62 -9.45 9.56 -2.82
CA LEU A 62 -10.59 9.76 -1.94
C LEU A 62 -11.41 8.48 -1.90
N GLU A 63 -11.96 8.15 -0.74
CA GLU A 63 -12.84 6.98 -0.53
C GLU A 63 -14.00 6.94 -1.54
N GLU A 64 -14.59 8.10 -1.84
CA GLU A 64 -15.70 8.22 -2.78
C GLU A 64 -15.29 8.03 -4.25
N SER A 65 -13.99 7.97 -4.55
CA SER A 65 -13.54 7.75 -5.92
C SER A 65 -13.84 6.32 -6.35
N GLU A 66 -14.29 6.16 -7.60
CA GLU A 66 -14.55 4.84 -8.20
C GLU A 66 -13.34 3.90 -8.06
N THR A 67 -12.13 4.44 -8.19
CA THR A 67 -10.89 3.69 -8.02
C THR A 67 -10.70 3.17 -6.59
N ALA A 68 -11.03 3.97 -5.57
CA ALA A 68 -10.95 3.56 -4.18
C ALA A 68 -11.99 2.49 -3.83
N GLN A 69 -13.23 2.64 -4.31
CA GLN A 69 -14.30 1.64 -4.12
C GLN A 69 -13.94 0.30 -4.79
N LYS A 70 -13.37 0.33 -6.00
CA LYS A 70 -12.89 -0.88 -6.68
C LYS A 70 -11.76 -1.56 -5.91
N LEU A 71 -10.82 -0.79 -5.38
CA LEU A 71 -9.75 -1.30 -4.51
C LEU A 71 -10.31 -1.94 -3.24
N GLU A 72 -11.27 -1.30 -2.60
CA GLU A 72 -11.95 -1.83 -1.41
C GLU A 72 -12.70 -3.14 -1.72
N GLY A 73 -13.34 -3.22 -2.89
CA GLY A 73 -13.96 -4.44 -3.41
C GLY A 73 -12.97 -5.54 -3.81
N GLY A 74 -11.66 -5.30 -3.71
CA GLY A 74 -10.62 -6.25 -4.09
C GLY A 74 -10.44 -6.38 -5.60
N GLU A 75 -11.01 -5.48 -6.40
CA GLU A 75 -10.83 -5.50 -7.84
C GLU A 75 -9.39 -5.11 -8.21
N SER A 76 -8.79 -5.89 -9.10
CA SER A 76 -7.52 -5.55 -9.72
C SER A 76 -7.76 -4.48 -10.80
N VAL A 77 -7.72 -3.22 -10.40
CA VAL A 77 -7.87 -2.09 -11.33
C VAL A 77 -6.70 -2.12 -12.31
N PRO A 78 -6.92 -2.22 -13.64
CA PRO A 78 -5.83 -2.35 -14.62
C PRO A 78 -4.78 -1.24 -14.53
N GLN A 79 -5.20 -0.03 -14.20
CA GLN A 79 -4.32 1.13 -13.96
C GLN A 79 -3.36 0.90 -12.79
N ILE A 80 -3.83 0.25 -11.71
CA ILE A 80 -3.00 -0.07 -10.54
C ILE A 80 -2.01 -1.17 -10.88
N MET A 81 -2.43 -2.18 -11.64
CA MET A 81 -1.52 -3.23 -12.12
C MET A 81 -0.45 -2.67 -13.07
N GLU A 82 -0.81 -1.70 -13.91
CA GLU A 82 0.14 -0.99 -14.77
C GLU A 82 1.12 -0.14 -13.94
N MET A 83 0.64 0.55 -12.88
CA MET A 83 1.51 1.24 -11.92
C MET A 83 2.46 0.27 -11.22
N ILE A 84 1.98 -0.91 -10.79
CA ILE A 84 2.81 -1.97 -10.18
C ILE A 84 3.90 -2.42 -11.15
N ALA A 85 3.54 -2.69 -12.42
CA ALA A 85 4.49 -3.15 -13.43
C ALA A 85 5.54 -2.10 -13.81
N LYS A 86 5.17 -0.81 -13.79
CA LYS A 86 6.06 0.30 -14.17
C LYS A 86 6.88 0.85 -13.01
N ASN A 87 6.43 0.71 -11.76
CA ASN A 87 7.11 1.24 -10.59
C ASN A 87 8.31 0.36 -10.21
N LYS A 88 9.41 0.53 -10.94
CA LYS A 88 10.72 0.02 -10.52
C LYS A 88 11.30 1.00 -9.51
N MET A 89 11.40 0.60 -8.24
CA MET A 89 12.24 1.30 -7.27
C MET A 89 13.67 1.39 -7.83
N LEU A 90 14.36 2.49 -7.56
CA LEU A 90 15.81 2.55 -7.79
C LEU A 90 16.46 1.42 -7.00
N SER A 91 17.33 0.64 -7.63
CA SER A 91 17.98 -0.52 -6.99
C SER A 91 18.85 -0.14 -5.79
N SER A 92 19.22 1.13 -5.66
CA SER A 92 19.90 1.67 -4.49
C SER A 92 18.98 1.86 -3.27
N TRP A 93 17.66 1.70 -3.44
CA TRP A 93 16.63 1.87 -2.41
C TRP A 93 15.92 0.55 -2.05
N THR A 94 16.30 -0.56 -2.71
CA THR A 94 15.93 -1.95 -2.35
C THR A 94 17.00 -2.57 -1.47
#